data_AF-A0A0C3E783-F1
#
_entry.id   AF-A0A0C3E783-F1
#
_cell.length_a   1.000
_cell.length_b   1.000
_cell.length_c   1.000
_cell.angle_alpha   90.00
_cell.angle_beta   90.00
_cell.angle_gamma   90.00
#
_symmetry.space_group_name_H-M   'P 1'
#
loop_
_entity.id
_entity.type
_entity.pdbx_description
1 polymer ?
#
loop_
_entity_poly.entity_id
_entity_poly.type
_entity_poly.pdbx_seq_one_letter_code
_entity_poly.pdbx_strand_id
1 'polypeptide(L)'
;MCNDGWDRLINASYPNGRIPTLGEKPQVDDTDVLYCRIPDSILAIRIWSGGMERHRQYCFDFFDVVERVAMNTPYGYVISSYPTPGVFAHPGEQKSWETAAGWERGRIPPGTEKYSAIEGSRFVLTRPGKMPYYFEIPRRPSGDGLVFAQPQAGIPY
;
A
#
# COMPACT_ATOMS: atom_id res chain seq x y z
N MET A 1 38.43 2.65 14.07
CA MET A 1 38.04 3.94 14.67
C MET A 1 37.55 4.94 13.62
N CYS A 2 36.68 4.55 12.67
CA CYS A 2 36.17 5.49 11.65
C CYS A 2 34.63 5.52 11.55
N ASN A 3 33.93 4.58 12.20
CA ASN A 3 32.45 4.54 12.20
C ASN A 3 31.81 4.90 13.54
N ASP A 4 32.57 4.95 14.64
CA ASP A 4 32.02 5.11 16.00
C ASP A 4 31.19 6.41 16.16
N GLY A 5 31.53 7.47 15.42
CA GLY A 5 30.76 8.72 15.39
C GLY A 5 29.45 8.61 14.61
N TRP A 6 29.47 7.88 13.48
CA TRP A 6 28.28 7.60 12.67
C TRP A 6 27.34 6.64 13.40
N ASP A 7 27.88 5.60 14.02
CA ASP A 7 27.13 4.63 14.82
C ASP A 7 26.45 5.33 16.01
N ARG A 8 27.13 6.27 16.66
CA ARG A 8 26.55 7.06 17.75
C ARG A 8 25.39 7.95 17.27
N LEU A 9 25.52 8.60 16.12
CA LEU A 9 24.46 9.45 15.54
C LEU A 9 23.26 8.63 15.06
N ILE A 10 23.50 7.49 14.41
CA ILE A 10 22.47 6.57 13.94
C ILE A 10 21.75 5.96 15.15
N ASN A 11 22.46 5.46 16.16
CA ASN A 11 21.84 4.89 17.36
C ASN A 11 21.09 5.94 18.20
N ALA A 12 21.54 7.20 18.21
CA ALA A 12 20.85 8.29 18.90
C ALA A 12 19.58 8.75 18.17
N SER A 13 19.58 8.71 16.83
CA SER A 13 18.46 9.16 16.00
C SER A 13 17.49 8.02 15.67
N TYR A 14 17.98 6.79 15.68
CA TYR A 14 17.29 5.55 15.32
C TYR A 14 17.65 4.46 16.35
N PRO A 15 16.98 4.41 17.50
CA PRO A 15 17.34 3.52 18.62
C PRO A 15 17.23 2.02 18.31
N ASN A 16 16.65 1.66 17.16
CA ASN A 16 16.61 0.30 16.62
C ASN A 16 17.69 0.04 15.53
N GLY A 17 18.62 0.98 15.32
CA GLY A 17 19.68 0.88 14.33
C GLY A 17 19.22 0.90 12.87
N ARG A 18 17.95 1.25 12.60
CA ARG A 18 17.37 1.25 11.25
C ARG A 18 17.00 2.66 10.81
N ILE A 19 17.53 3.06 9.67
CA ILE A 19 17.07 4.28 8.99
C ILE A 19 15.62 4.04 8.55
N PRO A 20 14.66 4.91 8.91
CA PRO A 20 13.28 4.80 8.50
C PRO A 20 13.20 4.77 6.98
N THR A 21 12.88 3.60 6.43
CA THR A 21 12.77 3.38 5.00
C THR A 21 11.31 3.34 4.63
N LEU A 22 10.88 4.24 3.76
CA LEU A 22 9.50 4.28 3.28
C LEU A 22 9.28 3.16 2.25
N GLY A 23 8.20 2.42 2.42
CA GLY A 23 7.80 1.34 1.52
C GLY A 23 8.71 0.11 1.56
N GLU A 24 9.49 -0.08 2.64
CA GLU A 24 10.21 -1.33 2.85
C GLU A 24 9.22 -2.51 2.79
N LYS A 25 9.53 -3.53 1.99
CA LYS A 25 8.67 -4.70 1.87
C LYS A 25 8.76 -5.54 3.14
N PRO A 26 7.63 -6.12 3.58
CA PRO A 26 7.61 -6.91 4.79
C PRO A 26 8.39 -8.21 4.58
N GLN A 27 8.91 -8.75 5.68
CA GLN A 27 9.44 -10.09 5.73
C GLN A 27 8.30 -11.11 5.63
N VAL A 28 8.67 -12.34 5.26
CA VAL A 28 7.74 -13.46 5.34
C VAL A 28 7.41 -13.67 6.82
N ASP A 29 6.12 -13.68 7.15
CA ASP A 29 5.55 -13.84 8.51
C ASP A 29 5.44 -12.57 9.39
N ASP A 30 5.65 -11.38 8.83
CA ASP A 30 5.27 -10.13 9.51
C ASP A 30 3.76 -10.13 9.82
N THR A 31 3.42 -10.00 11.10
CA THR A 31 2.06 -10.23 11.62
C THR A 31 1.07 -9.10 11.30
N ASP A 32 1.57 -7.93 10.92
CA ASP A 32 0.78 -6.74 10.57
C ASP A 32 0.47 -6.66 9.06
N VAL A 33 0.88 -7.67 8.30
CA VAL A 33 0.61 -7.76 6.86
C VAL A 33 -0.77 -8.33 6.60
N LEU A 34 -1.50 -7.67 5.71
CA LEU A 34 -2.86 -8.03 5.33
C LEU A 34 -2.89 -8.58 3.90
N TYR A 35 -3.83 -9.48 3.62
CA TYR A 35 -3.92 -10.15 2.33
C TYR A 35 -5.37 -10.16 1.82
N CYS A 36 -5.56 -9.75 0.57
CA CYS A 36 -6.80 -9.93 -0.17
C CYS A 36 -6.61 -11.05 -1.20
N ARG A 37 -7.20 -12.22 -0.96
CA ARG A 37 -7.10 -13.36 -1.89
C ARG A 37 -7.83 -13.05 -3.20
N ILE A 38 -7.12 -13.18 -4.32
CA ILE A 38 -7.70 -12.97 -5.64
C ILE A 38 -8.39 -14.28 -6.09
N PRO A 39 -9.69 -14.27 -6.43
CA PRO A 39 -10.39 -15.47 -6.89
C PRO A 39 -9.74 -16.09 -8.13
N ASP A 40 -9.77 -17.43 -8.19
CA ASP A 40 -9.19 -18.24 -9.27
C ASP A 40 -7.72 -17.92 -9.58
N SER A 41 -6.94 -17.59 -8.55
CA SER A 41 -5.53 -17.23 -8.70
C SER A 41 -4.70 -17.67 -7.50
N ILE A 42 -3.44 -18.02 -7.75
CA ILE A 42 -2.44 -18.18 -6.69
C ILE A 42 -2.07 -16.82 -6.07
N LEU A 43 -2.34 -15.72 -6.75
CA LEU A 43 -1.95 -14.40 -6.28
C LEU A 43 -2.91 -13.84 -5.22
N ALA A 44 -2.36 -13.06 -4.29
CA ALA A 44 -3.08 -12.16 -3.39
C ALA A 44 -2.61 -10.72 -3.63
N ILE A 45 -3.45 -9.75 -3.27
CA ILE A 45 -2.97 -8.39 -2.97
C ILE A 45 -2.48 -8.39 -1.54
N ARG A 46 -1.19 -8.12 -1.33
CA ARG A 46 -0.59 -8.02 0.00
C ARG A 46 -0.44 -6.54 0.36
N ILE A 47 -0.86 -6.17 1.57
CA ILE A 47 -0.96 -4.79 2.04
C ILE A 47 -0.22 -4.66 3.36
N TRP A 48 0.62 -3.65 3.51
CA TRP A 48 1.40 -3.42 4.73
C TRP A 48 1.68 -1.94 4.95
N SER A 49 2.10 -1.61 6.16
CA SER A 49 2.23 -0.24 6.60
C SER A 49 3.38 0.51 5.91
N GLY A 50 4.55 -0.13 5.80
CA GLY A 50 5.70 0.39 5.05
C GLY A 50 6.25 1.72 5.59
N GLY A 51 6.04 2.05 6.86
CA GLY A 51 6.44 3.35 7.42
C GLY A 51 5.58 4.53 6.93
N MET A 52 4.41 4.25 6.34
CA MET A 52 3.52 5.25 5.72
C MET A 52 2.37 5.70 6.64
N GLU A 53 2.39 5.31 7.93
CA GLU A 53 1.32 5.55 8.91
C GLU A 53 1.03 7.04 9.06
N ARG A 54 2.09 7.86 9.19
CA ARG A 54 1.98 9.32 9.33
C ARG A 54 1.32 9.99 8.11
N HIS A 55 1.34 9.32 6.96
CA HIS A 55 0.74 9.77 5.72
C HIS A 55 -0.66 9.19 5.49
N ARG A 56 -1.20 8.42 6.46
CA ARG A 56 -2.46 7.67 6.33
C ARG A 56 -2.48 6.86 5.03
N GLN A 57 -1.37 6.21 4.74
CA GLN A 57 -1.18 5.39 3.56
C GLN A 57 -0.75 3.96 3.94
N TYR A 58 -0.93 3.07 2.99
CA TYR A 58 -0.38 1.72 2.98
C TYR A 58 0.39 1.51 1.69
N CYS A 59 1.34 0.59 1.73
CA CYS A 59 1.92 -0.01 0.54
C CYS A 59 1.18 -1.30 0.21
N PHE A 60 1.16 -1.67 -1.08
CA PHE A 60 0.67 -2.96 -1.50
C PHE A 60 1.37 -3.48 -2.76
N ASP A 61 1.34 -4.80 -2.96
CA ASP A 61 1.90 -5.50 -4.12
C ASP A 61 1.11 -6.77 -4.44
N PHE A 62 1.50 -7.46 -5.52
CA PHE A 62 1.07 -8.83 -5.77
C PHE A 62 1.97 -9.80 -5.01
N PHE A 63 1.37 -10.85 -4.46
CA PHE A 63 2.07 -11.86 -3.69
C PHE A 63 1.62 -13.25 -4.10
N ASP A 64 2.57 -14.13 -4.42
CA ASP A 64 2.32 -15.54 -4.67
C ASP A 64 2.18 -16.26 -3.32
N VAL A 65 1.01 -16.83 -3.03
CA VAL A 65 0.81 -17.51 -1.73
C VAL A 65 1.35 -18.94 -1.70
N VAL A 66 1.67 -19.52 -2.85
CA VAL A 66 2.26 -20.86 -2.93
C VAL A 66 3.75 -20.74 -2.69
N GLU A 67 4.42 -19.91 -3.49
CA GLU A 67 5.87 -19.69 -3.40
C GLU A 67 6.26 -18.74 -2.26
N ARG A 68 5.27 -18.02 -1.69
CA ARG A 68 5.44 -17.03 -0.61
C ARG A 68 6.40 -15.90 -0.97
N VAL A 69 6.33 -15.44 -2.22
CA VAL A 69 7.19 -14.37 -2.75
C VAL A 69 6.38 -13.20 -3.30
N ALA A 70 6.97 -12.01 -3.22
CA ALA A 70 6.44 -10.83 -3.90
C ALA A 70 6.58 -11.00 -5.42
N MET A 71 5.55 -10.58 -6.15
CA MET A 71 5.47 -10.65 -7.61
C MET A 71 5.26 -9.25 -8.17
N ASN A 72 5.87 -8.99 -9.32
CA ASN A 72 5.51 -7.82 -10.11
C ASN A 72 4.13 -8.05 -10.74
N THR A 73 3.50 -6.96 -11.19
CA THR A 73 2.16 -7.00 -11.78
C THR A 73 2.16 -7.90 -13.01
N PRO A 74 1.35 -8.98 -13.04
CA PRO A 74 1.30 -9.89 -14.18
C PRO A 74 0.80 -9.22 -15.45
N TYR A 75 1.26 -9.70 -16.61
CA TYR A 75 0.83 -9.14 -17.90
C TYR A 75 -0.70 -9.12 -18.05
N GLY A 76 -1.23 -8.01 -18.56
CA GLY A 76 -2.67 -7.80 -18.72
C GLY A 76 -3.44 -7.47 -17.43
N TYR A 77 -2.80 -7.53 -16.26
CA TYR A 77 -3.41 -7.07 -15.01
C TYR A 77 -3.32 -5.54 -14.94
N VAL A 78 -4.43 -4.91 -14.57
CA VAL A 78 -4.53 -3.46 -14.40
C VAL A 78 -5.26 -3.18 -13.10
N ILE A 79 -4.68 -2.30 -12.27
CA ILE A 79 -5.31 -1.81 -11.04
C ILE A 79 -5.77 -0.38 -11.32
N SER A 80 -7.05 -0.10 -11.14
CA SER A 80 -7.61 1.24 -11.34
C SER A 80 -8.35 1.71 -10.11
N SER A 81 -8.34 3.03 -9.88
CA SER A 81 -9.13 3.65 -8.81
C SER A 81 -10.62 3.38 -9.02
N TYR A 82 -11.30 2.90 -7.98
CA TYR A 82 -12.76 2.81 -7.96
C TYR A 82 -13.32 4.03 -7.22
N PRO A 83 -14.24 4.81 -7.83
CA PRO A 83 -14.72 6.05 -7.25
C PRO A 83 -15.50 5.79 -5.96
N THR A 84 -15.13 6.51 -4.90
CA THR A 84 -15.91 6.57 -3.65
C THR A 84 -16.68 7.88 -3.63
N PRO A 85 -18.01 7.87 -3.47
CA PRO A 85 -18.80 9.09 -3.37
C PRO A 85 -18.24 10.05 -2.31
N GLY A 86 -18.10 11.32 -2.66
CA GLY A 86 -17.58 12.35 -1.75
C GLY A 86 -16.05 12.35 -1.56
N VAL A 87 -15.31 11.47 -2.23
CA VAL A 87 -13.84 11.45 -2.18
C VAL A 87 -13.27 11.83 -3.54
N PHE A 88 -12.35 12.80 -3.55
CA PHE A 88 -11.60 13.12 -4.76
C PHE A 88 -10.63 11.97 -5.07
N ALA A 89 -11.01 11.08 -5.99
CA ALA A 89 -10.15 10.01 -6.48
C ALA A 89 -9.43 10.49 -7.76
N HIS A 90 -8.13 10.21 -7.87
CA HIS A 90 -7.45 10.36 -9.15
C HIS A 90 -7.98 9.27 -10.10
N PRO A 91 -8.67 9.64 -11.19
CA PRO A 91 -9.19 8.66 -12.13
C PRO A 91 -8.04 8.00 -12.89
N GLY A 92 -8.17 6.70 -13.14
CA GLY A 92 -7.27 5.95 -14.02
C GLY A 92 -6.54 4.80 -13.33
N GLU A 93 -5.55 4.29 -14.05
CA GLU A 93 -4.68 3.20 -13.62
C GLU A 93 -3.72 3.68 -12.53
N GLN A 94 -3.62 2.87 -11.47
CA GLN A 94 -2.68 3.08 -10.39
C GLN A 94 -1.27 2.75 -10.90
N LYS A 95 -0.36 3.74 -10.81
CA LYS A 95 1.04 3.54 -11.17
C LYS A 95 1.82 2.95 -10.00
N SER A 96 2.69 1.97 -10.28
CA SER A 96 3.68 1.51 -9.32
C SER A 96 4.73 2.60 -9.08
N TRP A 97 5.42 2.53 -7.94
CA TRP A 97 6.49 3.47 -7.61
C TRP A 97 7.60 3.42 -8.65
N GLU A 98 7.92 2.24 -9.15
CA GLU A 98 8.94 2.02 -10.16
C GLU A 98 8.54 2.67 -11.48
N THR A 99 7.30 2.47 -11.94
CA THR A 99 6.77 3.14 -13.14
C THR A 99 6.73 4.66 -12.97
N ALA A 100 6.32 5.14 -11.79
CA ALA A 100 6.31 6.57 -11.47
C ALA A 100 7.72 7.18 -11.44
N ALA A 101 8.73 6.39 -11.06
CA ALA A 101 10.15 6.73 -11.13
C ALA A 101 10.76 6.59 -12.55
N GLY A 102 9.94 6.25 -13.56
CA GLY A 102 10.36 6.17 -14.96
C GLY A 102 10.90 4.80 -15.40
N TRP A 103 10.73 3.75 -14.59
CA TRP A 103 11.13 2.41 -15.00
C TRP A 103 10.14 1.84 -16.01
N GLU A 104 10.67 1.27 -17.09
CA GLU A 104 9.89 0.45 -18.00
C GLU A 104 9.48 -0.85 -17.30
N ARG A 105 8.23 -1.27 -17.46
CA ARG A 105 7.68 -2.47 -16.81
C ARG A 105 8.53 -3.72 -16.98
N GLY A 106 9.09 -3.94 -18.18
CA GLY A 106 9.97 -5.08 -18.47
C GLY A 106 11.37 -5.00 -17.86
N ARG A 107 11.72 -3.85 -17.26
CA ARG A 107 13.01 -3.61 -16.59
C ARG A 107 12.88 -3.55 -15.07
N ILE A 108 11.67 -3.59 -14.53
CA ILE A 108 11.45 -3.62 -13.08
C ILE A 108 11.97 -4.97 -12.56
N PRO A 109 12.91 -5.00 -11.59
CA PRO A 109 13.44 -6.25 -11.06
C PRO A 109 12.32 -7.14 -10.50
N PRO A 110 12.40 -8.47 -10.64
CA PRO A 110 11.36 -9.37 -10.16
C PRO A 110 11.05 -9.18 -8.67
N GLY A 111 9.77 -9.07 -8.34
CA GLY A 111 9.27 -8.97 -6.97
C GLY A 111 9.48 -7.61 -6.30
N THR A 112 10.06 -6.62 -6.97
CA THR A 112 10.30 -5.29 -6.36
C THR A 112 9.13 -4.33 -6.54
N GLU A 113 8.28 -4.54 -7.54
CA GLU A 113 7.18 -3.62 -7.86
C GLU A 113 6.24 -3.43 -6.67
N LYS A 114 5.85 -2.18 -6.41
CA LYS A 114 4.91 -1.84 -5.33
C LYS A 114 4.13 -0.57 -5.62
N TYR A 115 3.02 -0.44 -4.91
CA TYR A 115 2.09 0.67 -4.99
C TYR A 115 1.92 1.29 -3.60
N SER A 116 1.44 2.53 -3.56
CA SER A 116 0.93 3.13 -2.32
C SER A 116 -0.47 3.66 -2.54
N ALA A 117 -1.27 3.67 -1.48
CA ALA A 117 -2.62 4.19 -1.51
C ALA A 117 -3.03 4.74 -0.15
N ILE A 118 -3.92 5.73 -0.18
CA ILE A 118 -4.51 6.34 1.01
C ILE A 118 -5.47 5.32 1.65
N GLU A 119 -5.53 5.32 2.97
CA GLU A 119 -6.50 4.55 3.74
C GLU A 119 -7.94 4.71 3.22
N GLY A 120 -8.68 3.60 3.11
CA GLY A 120 -10.05 3.61 2.60
C GLY A 120 -10.18 3.80 1.09
N SER A 121 -9.07 3.89 0.34
CA SER A 121 -9.11 3.88 -1.13
C SER A 121 -9.66 2.55 -1.63
N ARG A 122 -10.48 2.60 -2.67
CA ARG A 122 -11.06 1.43 -3.33
C ARG A 122 -10.45 1.27 -4.69
N PHE A 123 -10.21 0.02 -5.08
CA PHE A 123 -9.61 -0.33 -6.35
C PHE A 123 -10.37 -1.43 -7.03
N VAL A 124 -10.24 -1.45 -8.35
CA VAL A 124 -10.66 -2.56 -9.21
C VAL A 124 -9.43 -3.13 -9.91
N LEU A 125 -9.26 -4.45 -9.78
CA LEU A 125 -8.29 -5.24 -10.52
C LEU A 125 -9.01 -5.89 -11.70
N THR A 126 -8.62 -5.54 -12.92
CA THR A 126 -9.05 -6.23 -14.15
C THR A 126 -7.97 -7.19 -14.61
N ARG A 127 -8.40 -8.36 -15.12
CA ARG A 127 -7.51 -9.45 -15.56
C ARG A 127 -8.08 -10.07 -16.84
N PRO A 128 -7.23 -10.55 -17.77
CA PRO A 128 -7.70 -11.14 -19.02
C PRO A 128 -8.67 -12.30 -18.79
N GLY A 129 -9.86 -12.23 -19.40
CA GLY A 129 -10.87 -13.29 -19.34
C GLY A 129 -11.48 -13.55 -17.95
N LYS A 130 -11.30 -12.65 -16.98
CA LYS A 130 -11.84 -12.80 -15.62
C LYS A 130 -12.71 -11.60 -15.24
N MET A 131 -13.65 -11.83 -14.32
CA MET A 131 -14.45 -10.76 -13.75
C MET A 131 -13.58 -9.76 -12.97
N PRO A 132 -13.94 -8.46 -12.98
CA PRO A 132 -13.27 -7.46 -12.15
C PRO A 132 -13.30 -7.84 -10.67
N TYR A 133 -12.17 -7.69 -9.99
CA TYR A 133 -12.03 -7.94 -8.57
C TYR A 133 -11.90 -6.61 -7.82
N TYR A 134 -12.73 -6.40 -6.80
CA TYR A 134 -12.75 -5.15 -6.04
C TYR A 134 -12.13 -5.38 -4.67
N PHE A 135 -11.28 -4.45 -4.24
CA PHE A 135 -10.68 -4.48 -2.91
C PHE A 135 -10.56 -3.06 -2.34
N GLU A 136 -10.45 -2.97 -1.02
CA GLU A 136 -10.36 -1.71 -0.28
C GLU A 136 -9.11 -1.72 0.60
N ILE A 137 -8.43 -0.57 0.66
CA ILE A 137 -7.32 -0.34 1.57
C ILE A 137 -7.88 -0.12 2.98
N PRO A 138 -7.36 -0.82 4.00
CA PRO A 138 -7.87 -0.72 5.37
C PRO A 138 -7.75 0.70 5.92
N ARG A 139 -8.61 1.02 6.89
CA ARG A 139 -8.54 2.25 7.68
C ARG A 139 -8.01 1.93 9.06
N ARG A 140 -7.00 2.67 9.50
CA ARG A 140 -6.54 2.61 10.90
C ARG A 140 -7.54 3.36 11.78
N PRO A 141 -7.83 2.89 13.00
CA PRO A 141 -8.68 3.63 13.92
C PRO A 141 -8.20 5.09 14.08
N SER A 142 -9.13 6.03 14.08
CA SER A 142 -8.84 7.43 14.43
C SER A 142 -8.64 7.49 15.95
N GLY A 143 -7.39 7.41 16.40
CA GLY A 143 -7.04 7.42 17.83
C GLY A 143 -7.08 8.81 18.47
N ASP A 144 -7.61 9.82 17.78
CA ASP A 144 -7.57 11.22 18.18
C ASP A 144 -8.78 11.64 19.04
N GLY A 145 -9.80 10.79 19.16
CA GLY A 145 -11.00 11.06 19.97
C GLY A 145 -11.79 12.29 19.52
N LEU A 146 -11.54 12.77 18.29
CA LEU A 146 -12.18 13.97 17.77
C LEU A 146 -13.65 13.71 17.48
N VAL A 147 -14.51 14.53 18.08
CA VAL A 147 -15.94 14.56 17.77
C VAL A 147 -16.19 15.70 16.79
N PHE A 148 -16.54 15.34 15.56
CA PHE A 148 -16.92 16.33 14.56
C PHE A 148 -18.40 16.70 14.75
N ALA A 149 -18.69 17.99 14.81
CA ALA A 149 -20.06 18.49 14.79
C ALA A 149 -20.77 17.95 13.53
N GLN A 150 -21.94 17.35 13.72
CA GLN A 150 -22.77 16.86 12.61
C GLN A 150 -23.76 17.93 12.19
N PRO A 151 -24.08 18.04 10.89
CA PRO A 151 -25.12 18.95 10.44
C PRO A 151 -26.46 18.56 11.07
N GLN A 152 -27.15 19.54 11.65
CA GLN A 152 -28.52 19.37 12.12
C GLN A 152 -29.47 19.75 10.97
N ALA A 153 -30.48 18.92 10.74
CA ALA A 153 -31.53 19.25 9.77
C ALA A 153 -32.45 20.33 10.37
N GLY A 154 -32.69 21.41 9.61
CA GLY A 154 -33.54 22.52 10.04
C GLY A 154 -32.77 23.73 10.55
N ILE A 155 -33.51 24.71 11.08
CA ILE A 155 -32.92 25.91 11.71
C ILE A 155 -32.71 25.58 13.19
N PRO A 156 -31.48 25.64 13.72
CA PRO A 156 -31.22 25.37 15.12
C PRO A 156 -31.61 26.60 15.94
N TYR A 157 -32.82 26.60 16.50
CA TYR A 157 -33.26 27.50 17.55
C TYR A 157 -33.77 26.72 18.76
#